data_AF-A0A101GEP7-F1
#
_entry.id   AF-A0A101GEP7-F1
#
_cell.length_a   1.000
_cell.length_b   1.000
_cell.length_c   1.000
_cell.angle_alpha   90.00
_cell.angle_beta   90.00
_cell.angle_gamma   90.00
#
_symmetry.space_group_name_H-M   'P 1'
#
loop_
_entity.id
_entity.type
_entity.pdbx_description
1 polymer ?
#
loop_
_entity_poly.entity_id
_entity_poly.type
_entity_poly.pdbx_seq_one_letter_code
_entity_poly.pdbx_strand_id
1 'polypeptide(L)'
;MVIIAHRAFRGFYETKGREDSKVALECWYATVKNAQWKNFAELKAVYPKTDYIGNDRYIFNIKGNKYRIVALILFQVRTVYIRFVGTHKEYDKIDCSTI
;
A
#
# COMPACT_ATOMS: atom_id res chain seq x y z
N MET A 1 -8.88 3.10 9.23
CA MET A 1 -9.42 2.41 8.05
C MET A 1 -9.49 0.91 8.32
N VAL A 2 -10.41 0.18 7.69
CA VAL A 2 -10.45 -1.29 7.69
C VAL A 2 -9.53 -1.80 6.58
N ILE A 3 -8.50 -2.58 6.93
CA ILE A 3 -7.54 -3.10 5.96
C ILE A 3 -7.82 -4.58 5.71
N ILE A 4 -8.06 -4.91 4.45
CA ILE A 4 -8.27 -6.28 3.99
C ILE A 4 -6.97 -6.81 3.38
N ALA A 5 -6.69 -8.09 3.64
CA ALA A 5 -5.51 -8.82 3.17
C ALA A 5 -4.17 -8.48 3.85
N HIS A 6 -4.17 -8.18 5.17
CA HIS A 6 -2.92 -8.02 5.95
C HIS A 6 -1.93 -9.21 5.81
N ARG A 7 -2.45 -10.42 5.58
CA ARG A 7 -1.64 -11.63 5.34
C ARG A 7 -0.65 -11.46 4.18
N ALA A 8 -0.95 -10.61 3.20
CA ALA A 8 -0.06 -10.32 2.08
C ALA A 8 1.27 -9.70 2.54
N PHE A 9 1.26 -8.82 3.55
CA PHE A 9 2.50 -8.26 4.10
C PHE A 9 3.33 -9.33 4.79
N ARG A 10 2.69 -10.15 5.62
CA ARG A 10 3.36 -11.24 6.32
C ARG A 10 4.06 -12.20 5.35
N GLY A 11 3.35 -12.69 4.35
CA GLY A 11 3.96 -13.55 3.33
C GLY A 11 5.08 -12.86 2.56
N PHE A 12 4.98 -11.55 2.33
CA PHE A 12 5.99 -10.80 1.61
C PHE A 12 7.30 -10.66 2.39
N TYR A 13 7.24 -10.21 3.66
CA TYR A 13 8.47 -10.00 4.45
C TYR A 13 9.05 -11.29 5.05
N GLU A 14 8.29 -12.40 5.06
CA GLU A 14 8.82 -13.73 5.40
C GLU A 14 9.59 -14.38 4.23
N THR A 15 9.48 -13.81 3.02
CA THR A 15 10.26 -14.27 1.87
C THR A 15 11.73 -13.86 1.99
N LYS A 16 12.63 -14.79 1.68
CA LYS A 16 14.09 -14.56 1.75
C LYS A 16 14.51 -13.36 0.90
N GLY A 17 15.32 -12.47 1.48
CA GLY A 17 15.80 -11.24 0.83
C GLY A 17 14.84 -10.04 0.90
N ARG A 18 13.70 -10.18 1.59
CA ARG A 18 12.68 -9.14 1.77
C ARG A 18 12.37 -8.86 3.25
N GLU A 19 13.10 -9.47 4.16
CA GLU A 19 12.94 -9.38 5.62
C GLU A 19 13.05 -7.92 6.10
N ASP A 20 13.88 -7.16 5.39
CA ASP A 20 14.15 -5.76 5.62
C ASP A 20 12.92 -4.85 5.35
N SER A 21 11.87 -5.36 4.71
CA SER A 21 10.60 -4.66 4.47
C SER A 21 9.64 -4.68 5.68
N LYS A 22 9.82 -5.62 6.61
CA LYS A 22 8.87 -5.89 7.71
C LYS A 22 8.48 -4.64 8.48
N VAL A 23 9.46 -3.93 9.02
CA VAL A 23 9.22 -2.73 9.85
C VAL A 23 8.46 -1.67 9.06
N ALA A 24 8.86 -1.42 7.81
CA ALA A 24 8.23 -0.39 6.98
C ALA A 24 6.78 -0.73 6.61
N LEU A 25 6.50 -2.01 6.30
CA LEU A 25 5.14 -2.48 5.98
C LEU A 25 4.22 -2.46 7.20
N GLU A 26 4.71 -2.90 8.36
CA GLU A 26 3.95 -2.88 9.61
C GLU A 26 3.69 -1.44 10.09
N CYS A 27 4.66 -0.53 9.94
CA CYS A 27 4.45 0.90 10.21
C CYS A 27 3.36 1.47 9.30
N TRP A 28 3.42 1.19 8.00
CA TRP A 28 2.38 1.62 7.05
C TRP A 28 1.01 1.07 7.46
N TYR A 29 0.93 -0.22 7.80
CA TYR A 29 -0.30 -0.86 8.26
C TYR A 29 -0.86 -0.18 9.51
N ALA A 30 -0.03 0.08 10.52
CA ALA A 30 -0.44 0.76 11.74
C ALA A 30 -0.96 2.18 11.49
N THR A 31 -0.29 2.96 10.63
CA THR A 31 -0.73 4.30 10.25
C THR A 31 -2.08 4.27 9.54
N VAL A 32 -2.23 3.43 8.51
CA VAL A 32 -3.47 3.32 7.73
C VAL A 32 -4.63 2.80 8.58
N LYS A 33 -4.36 1.85 9.48
CA LYS A 33 -5.38 1.28 10.38
C LYS A 33 -6.00 2.36 11.26
N ASN A 34 -5.18 3.28 11.78
CA ASN A 34 -5.65 4.39 12.62
C ASN A 34 -6.16 5.60 11.82
N ALA A 35 -5.86 5.68 10.53
CA ALA A 35 -6.29 6.79 9.68
C ALA A 35 -7.82 6.86 9.52
N GLN A 36 -8.34 8.08 9.37
CA GLN A 36 -9.76 8.39 9.14
C GLN A 36 -9.93 9.25 7.88
N TRP A 37 -9.13 8.98 6.85
CA TRP A 37 -9.12 9.79 5.63
C TRP A 37 -10.47 9.76 4.93
N LYS A 38 -10.98 10.94 4.59
CA LYS A 38 -12.25 11.12 3.87
C LYS A 38 -12.08 11.24 2.36
N ASN A 39 -10.87 11.58 1.90
CA ASN A 39 -10.55 11.80 0.50
C ASN A 39 -9.05 11.65 0.24
N PHE A 40 -8.68 11.71 -1.03
CA PHE A 40 -7.29 11.60 -1.45
C PHE A 40 -6.40 12.73 -0.94
N ALA A 41 -6.93 13.95 -0.74
CA ALA A 41 -6.12 15.07 -0.25
C ALA A 41 -5.65 14.83 1.20
N GLU A 42 -6.52 14.32 2.08
CA GLU A 42 -6.16 13.96 3.46
C GLU A 42 -5.14 12.81 3.50
N LEU A 43 -5.28 11.84 2.61
CA LEU A 43 -4.30 10.77 2.45
C LEU A 43 -2.95 11.34 2.01
N LYS A 44 -2.94 12.21 1.00
CA LYS A 44 -1.73 12.80 0.43
C LYS A 44 -1.03 13.76 1.41
N ALA A 45 -1.75 14.33 2.37
CA ALA A 45 -1.13 15.09 3.46
C ALA A 45 -0.23 14.20 4.35
N VAL A 46 -0.60 12.93 4.56
CA VAL A 46 0.19 11.96 5.33
C VAL A 46 1.24 11.25 4.45
N TYR A 47 0.86 10.91 3.22
CA TYR A 47 1.73 10.27 2.23
C TYR A 47 1.83 11.12 0.95
N PRO A 48 2.69 12.16 0.92
CA PRO A 48 2.76 13.09 -0.21
C PRO A 48 3.19 12.44 -1.53
N LYS A 49 3.96 11.34 -1.44
CA LYS A 49 4.44 10.56 -2.58
C LYS A 49 3.47 9.45 -3.00
N THR A 50 2.20 9.52 -2.60
CA THR A 50 1.18 8.60 -3.09
C THR A 50 0.71 9.04 -4.46
N ASP A 51 0.74 8.08 -5.38
CA ASP A 51 0.25 8.25 -6.75
C ASP A 51 -1.13 7.62 -6.90
N TYR A 52 -1.98 8.24 -7.72
CA TYR A 52 -3.31 7.73 -8.08
C TYR A 52 -3.27 7.25 -9.53
N ILE A 53 -3.67 6.00 -9.76
CA ILE A 53 -3.59 5.34 -11.08
C ILE A 53 -4.96 5.04 -11.70
N GLY A 54 -6.05 5.56 -11.12
CA GLY A 54 -7.41 5.30 -11.58
C GLY A 54 -8.06 4.08 -10.91
N ASN A 55 -9.38 4.01 -11.03
CA ASN A 55 -10.24 2.96 -10.43
C ASN A 55 -9.97 2.78 -8.92
N ASP A 56 -9.92 3.89 -8.17
CA ASP A 56 -9.69 3.91 -6.72
C ASP A 56 -8.40 3.25 -6.25
N ARG A 57 -7.41 3.08 -7.13
CA ARG A 57 -6.11 2.49 -6.80
C ARG A 57 -5.04 3.54 -6.58
N TYR A 58 -4.29 3.31 -5.51
CA TYR A 58 -3.26 4.20 -4.99
C TYR A 58 -1.97 3.43 -4.78
N ILE A 59 -0.85 4.07 -5.12
CA ILE A 59 0.49 3.48 -5.00
C ILE A 59 1.23 4.15 -3.86
N PHE A 60 1.78 3.35 -2.95
CA PHE A 60 2.62 3.83 -1.87
C PHE A 60 4.06 3.40 -2.09
N ASN A 61 4.97 4.38 -1.97
CA ASN A 61 6.40 4.17 -1.97
C ASN A 61 6.87 3.78 -0.57
N ILE A 62 7.35 2.55 -0.39
CA ILE A 62 7.75 2.00 0.91
C ILE A 62 9.26 1.82 0.98
N LYS A 63 9.81 2.13 2.17
CA LYS A 63 11.24 2.00 2.49
C LYS A 63 12.14 2.69 1.47
N GLY A 64 12.10 4.02 1.41
CA GLY A 64 12.99 4.79 0.53
C GLY A 64 12.85 4.41 -0.95
N ASN A 65 11.61 4.16 -1.41
CA ASN A 65 11.30 3.78 -2.79
C ASN A 65 11.68 2.35 -3.19
N LYS A 66 12.15 1.49 -2.27
CA LYS A 66 12.53 0.11 -2.57
C LYS A 66 11.34 -0.79 -2.89
N TYR A 67 10.22 -0.56 -2.21
CA TYR A 67 9.01 -1.37 -2.32
C TYR A 67 7.79 -0.52 -2.74
N ARG A 68 6.76 -1.19 -3.25
CA ARG A 68 5.48 -0.63 -3.65
C ARG A 68 4.35 -1.39 -2.98
N ILE A 69 3.35 -0.64 -2.52
CA ILE A 69 2.04 -1.19 -2.20
C ILE A 69 1.06 -0.60 -3.20
N VAL A 70 0.31 -1.45 -3.89
CA VAL A 70 -0.88 -1.02 -4.65
C VAL A 70 -2.09 -1.35 -3.78
N ALA A 71 -2.86 -0.33 -3.43
CA ALA A 71 -4.05 -0.49 -2.62
C ALA A 71 -5.25 0.16 -3.28
N LEU A 72 -6.38 -0.54 -3.28
CA LEU A 72 -7.67 0.04 -3.63
C LEU A 72 -8.26 0.64 -2.35
N ILE A 73 -8.56 1.95 -2.37
CA ILE A 73 -9.04 2.68 -1.19
C ILE A 73 -10.41 3.25 -1.46
N LEU A 74 -11.39 2.72 -0.72
CA LEU A 74 -12.76 3.23 -0.72
C LEU A 74 -12.94 4.14 0.49
N PHE A 75 -12.76 5.46 0.29
CA PHE A 75 -12.83 6.44 1.38
C PHE A 75 -14.20 6.49 2.06
N GLN A 76 -15.29 6.36 1.29
CA GLN A 76 -16.66 6.44 1.81
C GLN A 76 -16.94 5.36 2.87
N VAL A 77 -16.51 4.13 2.61
CA VAL A 77 -16.66 2.98 3.52
C VAL A 77 -15.39 2.72 4.35
N ARG A 78 -14.42 3.64 4.32
CA ARG A 78 -13.13 3.59 5.05
C ARG A 78 -12.39 2.26 4.93
N THR A 79 -12.43 1.64 3.75
CA THR A 79 -11.87 0.30 3.51
C THR A 79 -10.69 0.37 2.54
N VAL A 80 -9.65 -0.39 2.84
CA VAL A 80 -8.42 -0.51 2.06
C VAL A 80 -8.20 -1.97 1.69
N TYR A 81 -8.11 -2.26 0.40
CA TYR A 81 -7.76 -3.57 -0.12
C TYR A 81 -6.33 -3.56 -0.63
N ILE A 82 -5.47 -4.38 -0.03
CA ILE A 82 -4.11 -4.56 -0.55
C ILE A 82 -4.23 -5.42 -1.82
N ARG A 83 -3.93 -4.84 -2.99
CA ARG A 83 -3.95 -5.53 -4.28
C ARG A 83 -2.58 -6.11 -4.61
N PHE A 84 -1.52 -5.43 -4.19
CA PHE A 84 -0.15 -5.87 -4.44
C PHE A 84 0.83 -5.31 -3.41
N VAL A 85 1.86 -6.10 -3.11
CA VAL A 85 3.08 -5.65 -2.42
C VAL A 85 4.29 -6.27 -3.12
N GLY A 86 5.30 -5.45 -3.43
CA GLY A 86 6.44 -5.90 -4.22
C GLY A 86 7.60 -4.93 -4.26
N THR A 87 8.71 -5.38 -4.83
CA THR A 87 9.83 -4.51 -5.24
C THR A 87 9.41 -3.62 -6.41
N HIS A 88 10.17 -2.55 -6.66
CA HIS A 88 9.96 -1.73 -7.84
C HIS A 88 10.01 -2.55 -9.15
N LYS A 89 10.94 -3.50 -9.25
CA LYS A 89 11.07 -4.38 -10.43
C LYS A 89 9.88 -5.33 -10.63
N GLU A 90 9.24 -5.76 -9.55
CA GLU A 90 8.04 -6.59 -9.63
C GLU A 90 6.82 -5.75 -9.98
N TYR A 91 6.76 -4.53 -9.45
CA TYR A 91 5.76 -3.53 -9.80
C TYR A 91 5.81 -3.18 -11.30
N ASP A 92 7.00 -3.04 -11.89
CA ASP A 92 7.12 -2.70 -13.33
C ASP A 92 6.62 -3.83 -14.26
N LYS A 93 6.45 -5.05 -13.72
CA LYS A 93 5.99 -6.22 -14.49
C LYS A 93 4.48 -6.46 -14.42
N ILE A 94 3.78 -5.75 -13.55
CA ILE A 94 2.34 -5.92 -13.36
C ILE A 94 1.59 -4.75 -14.01
N ASP A 95 0.47 -5.08 -14.64
CA ASP A 95 -0.45 -4.05 -15.07
C ASP A 95 -1.31 -3.60 -13.89
N CYS A 96 -0.94 -2.45 -13.31
CA CYS A 96 -1.59 -1.89 -12.15
C CYS A 96 -3.05 -1.46 -12.43
N SER A 97 -3.43 -1.37 -13.70
CA SER A 97 -4.79 -1.05 -14.13
C SER A 97 -5.74 -2.27 -14.13
N THR A 98 -5.22 -3.49 -13.99
CA THR A 98 -6.04 -4.72 -14.01
C THR A 98 -6.02 -5.50 -12.70
N ILE A 99 -5.10 -5.19 -11.80
CA ILE A 99 -5.00 -5.85 -10.47
C ILE A 99 -5.85 -5.21 -9.40
#